data_AF-A0A372FAV3-F1
#
_entry.id   AF-A0A372FAV3-F1
#
_cell.length_a   1.000
_cell.length_b   1.000
_cell.length_c   1.000
_cell.angle_alpha   90.00
_cell.angle_beta   90.00
_cell.angle_gamma   90.00
#
_symmetry.space_group_name_H-M   'P 1'
#
loop_
_entity.id
_entity.type
_entity.pdbx_description
1 polymer ?
#
loop_
_entity_poly.entity_id
_entity_poly.type
_entity_poly.pdbx_seq_one_letter_code
_entity_poly.pdbx_strand_id
1 'polypeptide(L)'
;MKSTVLLFAFVCSISFAFAQSISLDPNSLQLPRVANNPACAVADKGKLIYNTTQNKVLFCNGSVWVDPTSGGAGTSTNWINSGNNVILPNGKVGIGTGNDSPTATLDVNGNVRVRGNFPTKGSTLVSSDADGTLKWQKPYAFRIEGLEGEANMTVDKNQTVQLLFTFPAYNIGLMYSVNSGKFTAPVKGIYHISTHVASYRKGQSPGSGRAPHVRLIRGKRNGEVFNTYLQYSTFHLDTMDGSDLFGPAVHHTITGDFMLEPGDTVWVEVDAELWPQLIDGAKDQISFCGRLVLQIF
;
A
#
# COMPACT_ATOMS: atom_id res chain seq x y z
N MET A 1 73.13 92.82 -14.72
CA MET A 1 72.90 91.50 -15.34
C MET A 1 72.08 90.67 -14.36
N LYS A 2 70.94 90.13 -14.83
CA LYS A 2 69.86 89.55 -14.02
C LYS A 2 70.23 88.13 -13.56
N SER A 3 70.08 87.85 -12.27
CA SER A 3 70.20 86.50 -11.70
C SER A 3 68.81 85.86 -11.70
N THR A 4 68.63 84.82 -12.52
CA THR A 4 67.38 84.05 -12.61
C THR A 4 67.53 82.82 -11.73
N VAL A 5 66.85 82.81 -10.58
CA VAL A 5 66.75 81.65 -9.70
C VAL A 5 65.66 80.73 -10.26
N LEU A 6 66.07 79.54 -10.71
CA LEU A 6 65.19 78.49 -11.23
C LEU A 6 64.70 77.63 -10.05
N LEU A 7 63.42 77.78 -9.67
CA LEU A 7 62.79 76.99 -8.63
C LEU A 7 62.27 75.67 -9.22
N PHE A 8 62.94 74.56 -8.92
CA PHE A 8 62.52 73.20 -9.31
C PHE A 8 61.42 72.70 -8.36
N ALA A 9 60.17 72.69 -8.81
CA ALA A 9 59.05 72.10 -8.06
C ALA A 9 59.03 70.58 -8.25
N PHE A 10 59.51 69.84 -7.23
CA PHE A 10 59.43 68.39 -7.16
C PHE A 10 58.02 68.00 -6.68
N VAL A 11 57.08 67.80 -7.62
CA VAL A 11 55.73 67.28 -7.31
C VAL A 11 55.88 65.77 -7.07
N CYS A 12 56.08 65.42 -5.80
CA CYS A 12 56.05 64.03 -5.35
C CYS A 12 54.60 63.56 -5.29
N SER A 13 54.15 62.83 -6.31
CA SER A 13 52.86 62.13 -6.33
C SER A 13 52.89 61.00 -5.30
N ILE A 14 52.58 61.30 -4.04
CA ILE A 14 52.39 60.30 -3.00
C ILE A 14 51.05 59.62 -3.27
N SER A 15 51.09 58.54 -4.05
CA SER A 15 49.98 57.61 -4.17
C SER A 15 49.82 56.92 -2.81
N PHE A 16 48.93 57.43 -1.97
CA PHE A 16 48.54 56.77 -0.72
C PHE A 16 47.83 55.46 -1.05
N ALA A 17 48.57 54.36 -1.05
CA ALA A 17 47.98 53.04 -0.94
C ALA A 17 47.53 52.87 0.52
N PHE A 18 46.25 53.13 0.80
CA PHE A 18 45.67 52.76 2.08
C PHE A 18 45.66 51.23 2.17
N ALA A 19 46.56 50.66 2.97
CA ALA A 19 46.44 49.27 3.37
C ALA A 19 45.12 49.11 4.13
N GLN A 20 44.19 48.30 3.61
CA GLN A 20 42.95 47.99 4.30
C GLN A 20 43.28 47.07 5.48
N SER A 21 43.22 47.61 6.70
CA SER A 21 43.45 46.88 7.94
C SER A 21 42.20 46.13 8.39
N ILE A 22 42.38 44.93 8.94
CA ILE A 22 41.34 44.21 9.69
C ILE A 22 41.38 44.72 11.13
N SER A 23 40.24 45.17 11.68
CA SER A 23 40.10 45.40 13.13
C SER A 23 39.55 44.14 13.79
N LEU A 24 40.24 43.69 14.84
CA LEU A 24 39.73 42.70 15.78
C LEU A 24 39.23 43.46 17.00
N ASP A 25 37.93 43.69 17.04
CA ASP A 25 37.29 44.26 18.22
C ASP A 25 36.94 43.13 19.19
N PRO A 26 36.84 43.38 20.51
CA PRO A 26 36.53 42.33 21.49
C PRO A 26 35.28 41.50 21.18
N ASN A 27 34.33 42.06 20.42
CA ASN A 27 33.07 41.43 20.05
C ASN A 27 32.84 41.31 18.54
N SER A 28 33.81 41.71 17.68
CA SER A 28 33.59 41.69 16.23
C SER A 28 34.87 41.52 15.42
N LEU A 29 34.74 40.82 14.28
CA LEU A 29 35.74 40.78 13.22
C LEU A 29 35.27 41.70 12.09
N GLN A 30 35.97 42.80 11.86
CA GLN A 30 35.65 43.69 10.76
C GLN A 30 36.27 43.18 9.46
N LEU A 31 35.42 42.77 8.52
CA LEU A 31 35.86 42.35 7.18
C LEU A 31 36.12 43.58 6.29
N PRO A 32 37.09 43.50 5.36
CA PRO A 32 37.28 44.52 4.33
C PRO A 32 35.98 44.77 3.56
N ARG A 33 35.54 46.03 3.51
CA ARG A 33 34.29 46.46 2.85
C ARG A 33 34.62 46.99 1.46
N VAL A 34 34.03 46.40 0.42
CA VAL A 34 34.27 46.79 -0.97
C VAL A 34 32.95 46.97 -1.73
N ALA A 35 32.88 47.97 -2.62
CA ALA A 35 31.71 48.19 -3.46
C ALA A 35 31.70 47.29 -4.70
N ASN A 36 32.88 47.02 -5.27
CA ASN A 36 33.09 46.12 -6.40
C ASN A 36 34.01 44.97 -5.97
N ASN A 37 33.77 43.78 -6.51
CA ASN A 37 34.63 42.64 -6.23
C ASN A 37 36.01 42.84 -6.89
N PRO A 38 37.12 42.79 -6.14
CA PRO A 38 38.45 42.77 -6.74
C PRO A 38 38.66 41.47 -7.52
N ALA A 39 39.73 41.40 -8.33
CA ALA A 39 40.12 40.14 -8.95
C ALA A 39 40.34 39.06 -7.88
N CYS A 40 39.75 37.89 -8.06
CA CYS A 40 39.99 36.71 -7.22
C CYS A 40 40.97 35.81 -7.95
N ALA A 41 42.26 35.92 -7.61
CA ALA A 41 43.30 35.04 -8.14
C ALA A 41 43.60 33.89 -7.17
N VAL A 42 44.40 32.90 -7.60
CA VAL A 42 44.82 31.77 -6.75
C VAL A 42 45.51 32.26 -5.47
N ALA A 43 46.28 33.36 -5.54
CA ALA A 43 46.94 33.98 -4.39
C ALA A 43 45.95 34.62 -3.38
N ASP A 44 44.71 34.86 -3.79
CA ASP A 44 43.65 35.45 -2.98
C ASP A 44 42.72 34.40 -2.36
N LYS A 45 42.96 33.10 -2.65
CA LYS A 45 42.12 32.01 -2.17
C LYS A 45 42.01 32.04 -0.64
N GLY A 46 40.77 32.00 -0.14
CA GLY A 46 40.44 32.03 1.29
C GLY A 46 40.28 33.43 1.88
N LYS A 47 40.58 34.50 1.14
CA LYS A 47 40.26 35.87 1.58
C LYS A 47 38.75 36.04 1.72
N LEU A 48 38.35 36.84 2.70
CA LEU A 48 36.96 37.22 2.98
C LEU A 48 36.78 38.73 2.77
N ILE A 49 35.66 39.10 2.15
CA ILE A 49 35.25 40.50 1.98
C ILE A 49 33.77 40.65 2.32
N TYR A 50 33.37 41.87 2.66
CA TYR A 50 31.97 42.27 2.67
C TYR A 50 31.71 43.15 1.43
N ASN A 51 30.96 42.63 0.45
CA ASN A 51 30.53 43.42 -0.69
C ASN A 51 29.33 44.28 -0.28
N THR A 52 29.50 45.60 -0.24
CA THR A 52 28.48 46.54 0.22
C THR A 52 27.35 46.75 -0.80
N THR A 53 27.60 46.51 -2.09
CA THR A 53 26.58 46.62 -3.15
C THR A 53 25.67 45.40 -3.15
N GLN A 54 26.23 44.21 -2.93
CA GLN A 54 25.50 42.95 -2.86
C GLN A 54 24.96 42.64 -1.46
N ASN A 55 25.43 43.37 -0.44
CA ASN A 55 25.12 43.17 0.97
C ASN A 55 25.45 41.75 1.46
N LYS A 56 26.63 41.23 1.08
CA LYS A 56 27.05 39.83 1.29
C LYS A 56 28.49 39.72 1.75
N VAL A 57 28.75 38.75 2.63
CA VAL A 57 30.10 38.24 2.88
C VAL A 57 30.45 37.29 1.74
N LEU A 58 31.62 37.44 1.14
CA LEU A 58 32.11 36.57 0.06
C LEU A 58 33.48 36.03 0.43
N PHE A 59 33.82 34.82 -0.05
CA PHE A 59 35.17 34.29 0.01
C PHE A 59 35.72 34.02 -1.41
N CYS A 60 37.01 34.23 -1.63
CA CYS A 60 37.64 33.92 -2.91
C CYS A 60 38.01 32.44 -2.97
N ASN A 61 37.54 31.71 -3.99
CA ASN A 61 37.88 30.29 -4.17
C ASN A 61 39.16 30.05 -5.00
N GLY A 62 39.83 31.13 -5.42
CA GLY A 62 40.99 31.12 -6.31
C GLY A 62 40.69 31.49 -7.77
N SER A 63 39.41 31.71 -8.12
CA SER A 63 38.99 32.15 -9.45
C SER A 63 37.81 33.14 -9.42
N VAL A 64 36.86 32.94 -8.50
CA VAL A 64 35.69 33.81 -8.32
C VAL A 64 35.38 34.05 -6.84
N TRP A 65 34.72 35.16 -6.54
CA TRP A 65 34.15 35.43 -5.22
C TRP A 65 32.85 34.66 -5.05
N VAL A 66 32.80 33.79 -4.06
CA VAL A 66 31.68 32.90 -3.76
C VAL A 66 30.99 33.39 -2.50
N ASP A 67 29.66 33.46 -2.57
CA ASP A 67 28.83 33.70 -1.41
C ASP A 67 28.67 32.38 -0.63
N PRO A 68 29.12 32.31 0.65
CA PRO A 68 28.99 31.11 1.47
C PRO A 68 27.52 30.76 1.75
N THR A 69 26.59 31.70 1.58
CA THR A 69 25.15 31.47 1.71
C THR A 69 24.49 31.03 0.40
N SER A 70 25.12 31.29 -0.77
CA SER A 70 24.53 31.00 -2.09
C SER A 70 25.27 29.96 -2.94
N GLY A 71 26.07 29.08 -2.32
CA GLY A 71 26.47 27.82 -2.95
C GLY A 71 27.96 27.70 -3.26
N GLY A 72 28.65 26.99 -2.37
CA GLY A 72 29.93 26.33 -2.64
C GLY A 72 29.94 25.00 -1.88
N ALA A 73 29.42 23.94 -2.51
CA ALA A 73 29.58 22.54 -2.12
C ALA A 73 29.11 22.07 -0.72
N GLY A 74 28.24 22.82 -0.02
CA GLY A 74 27.76 22.42 1.32
C GLY A 74 26.35 22.83 1.73
N THR A 75 25.59 23.56 0.90
CA THR A 75 24.24 24.06 1.25
C THR A 75 23.18 23.42 0.36
N SER A 76 22.49 22.44 0.94
CA SER A 76 21.50 21.54 0.35
C SER A 76 20.10 22.15 0.19
N THR A 77 19.90 23.24 -0.54
CA THR A 77 18.54 23.80 -0.70
C THR A 77 17.81 23.30 -1.96
N ASN A 78 18.14 22.09 -2.42
CA ASN A 78 17.16 21.32 -3.19
C ASN A 78 15.87 21.15 -2.38
N TRP A 79 15.96 21.11 -1.05
CA TRP A 79 14.79 21.05 -0.18
C TRP A 79 14.40 22.44 0.34
N ILE A 80 13.20 22.90 -0.01
CA ILE A 80 12.54 24.10 0.51
C ILE A 80 11.69 23.71 1.72
N ASN A 81 11.92 24.33 2.88
CA ASN A 81 11.00 24.21 4.01
C ASN A 81 9.84 25.19 3.83
N SER A 82 8.61 24.69 3.78
CA SER A 82 7.38 25.48 3.66
C SER A 82 6.42 25.11 4.80
N GLY A 83 6.48 25.87 5.89
CA GLY A 83 5.77 25.55 7.13
C GLY A 83 6.23 24.19 7.68
N ASN A 84 5.30 23.25 7.83
CA ASN A 84 5.57 21.88 8.28
C ASN A 84 5.98 20.91 7.15
N ASN A 85 6.13 21.41 5.91
CA ASN A 85 6.46 20.61 4.74
C ASN A 85 7.91 20.83 4.31
N VAL A 86 8.51 19.77 3.75
CA VAL A 86 9.80 19.83 3.05
C VAL A 86 9.53 19.49 1.58
N ILE A 87 9.85 20.39 0.67
CA ILE A 87 9.51 20.33 -0.75
C ILE A 87 10.78 20.29 -1.58
N LEU A 88 10.89 19.32 -2.50
CA LEU A 88 11.89 19.32 -3.55
C LEU A 88 11.24 19.92 -4.81
N PRO A 89 11.43 21.22 -5.13
CA PRO A 89 10.71 21.88 -6.22
C PRO A 89 11.16 21.37 -7.59
N ASN A 90 12.37 20.83 -7.70
CA ASN A 90 12.96 20.30 -8.93
C ASN A 90 13.77 19.03 -8.62
N GLY A 91 13.69 18.03 -9.50
CA GLY A 91 14.49 16.79 -9.41
C GLY A 91 13.70 15.57 -8.90
N LYS A 92 14.44 14.51 -8.56
CA LYS A 92 13.91 13.23 -8.05
C LYS A 92 14.49 12.95 -6.65
N VAL A 93 13.76 12.21 -5.83
CA VAL A 93 14.20 11.77 -4.50
C VAL A 93 14.65 10.32 -4.59
N GLY A 94 15.93 10.06 -4.33
CA GLY A 94 16.47 8.71 -4.15
C GLY A 94 16.71 8.39 -2.68
N ILE A 95 16.20 7.27 -2.19
CA ILE A 95 16.51 6.74 -0.85
C ILE A 95 17.25 5.42 -1.02
N GLY A 96 18.51 5.38 -0.59
CA GLY A 96 19.35 4.17 -0.69
C GLY A 96 19.87 3.86 -2.10
N THR A 97 19.69 4.75 -3.09
CA THR A 97 20.12 4.50 -4.48
C THR A 97 21.63 4.62 -4.68
N GLY A 98 22.38 5.13 -3.70
CA GLY A 98 23.84 5.27 -3.80
C GLY A 98 24.24 6.21 -4.93
N ASN A 99 25.06 5.72 -5.86
CA ASN A 99 25.50 6.46 -7.05
C ASN A 99 24.54 6.30 -8.24
N ASP A 100 23.54 5.42 -8.15
CA ASP A 100 22.55 5.27 -9.20
C ASP A 100 21.56 6.44 -9.14
N SER A 101 21.34 7.07 -10.29
CA SER A 101 20.38 8.17 -10.41
C SER A 101 18.95 7.64 -10.30
N PRO A 102 18.08 8.24 -9.47
CA PRO A 102 16.68 7.82 -9.34
C PRO A 102 15.99 7.73 -10.70
N THR A 103 15.27 6.63 -10.92
CA THR A 103 14.56 6.39 -12.18
C THR A 103 13.13 6.94 -12.14
N ALA A 104 12.54 7.07 -10.96
CA ALA A 104 11.24 7.69 -10.71
C ALA A 104 11.34 8.93 -9.80
N THR A 105 10.27 9.75 -9.72
CA THR A 105 10.21 10.95 -8.87
C THR A 105 10.52 10.64 -7.40
N LEU A 106 10.05 9.48 -6.91
CA LEU A 106 10.48 8.88 -5.66
C LEU A 106 10.99 7.46 -5.98
N ASP A 107 12.25 7.21 -5.69
CA ASP A 107 12.92 5.92 -5.92
C ASP A 107 13.52 5.44 -4.59
N VAL A 108 13.14 4.24 -4.16
CA VAL A 108 13.61 3.64 -2.90
C VAL A 108 14.25 2.31 -3.23
N ASN A 109 15.58 2.25 -3.15
CA ASN A 109 16.32 1.00 -3.25
C ASN A 109 16.35 0.33 -1.86
N GLY A 110 15.24 -0.30 -1.49
CA GLY A 110 15.08 -0.97 -0.19
C GLY A 110 13.62 -1.11 0.24
N ASN A 111 13.42 -1.37 1.53
CA ASN A 111 12.09 -1.53 2.12
C ASN A 111 11.45 -0.18 2.46
N VAL A 112 10.15 -0.02 2.17
CA VAL A 112 9.36 1.14 2.58
C VAL A 112 8.48 0.78 3.78
N ARG A 113 8.54 1.59 4.85
CA ARG A 113 7.61 1.49 5.99
C ARG A 113 6.67 2.69 6.01
N VAL A 114 5.43 2.47 5.58
CA VAL A 114 4.36 3.48 5.66
C VAL A 114 3.61 3.31 6.98
N ARG A 115 3.52 4.38 7.77
CA ARG A 115 2.78 4.44 9.05
C ARG A 115 1.52 5.29 8.89
N GLY A 116 0.51 5.06 9.73
CA GLY A 116 -0.80 5.73 9.69
C GLY A 116 -1.95 4.75 9.40
N ASN A 117 -3.16 5.03 9.89
CA ASN A 117 -4.37 4.20 9.71
C ASN A 117 -4.22 2.70 10.08
N PHE A 118 -3.47 2.40 11.15
CA PHE A 118 -3.34 1.08 11.78
C PHE A 118 -3.23 -0.11 10.80
N PRO A 119 -2.15 -0.21 10.00
CA PRO A 119 -1.94 -1.37 9.15
C PRO A 119 -1.86 -2.63 10.02
N THR A 120 -2.62 -3.65 9.66
CA THR A 120 -2.55 -4.99 10.26
C THR A 120 -1.77 -5.92 9.33
N LYS A 121 -1.24 -7.03 9.85
CA LYS A 121 -0.53 -8.02 9.04
C LYS A 121 -1.43 -8.49 7.89
N GLY A 122 -0.93 -8.38 6.65
CA GLY A 122 -1.68 -8.72 5.44
C GLY A 122 -2.53 -7.58 4.84
N SER A 123 -2.44 -6.36 5.38
CA SER A 123 -3.05 -5.18 4.74
C SER A 123 -2.34 -4.84 3.43
N THR A 124 -3.11 -4.40 2.44
CA THR A 124 -2.60 -3.98 1.12
C THR A 124 -2.71 -2.47 1.00
N LEU A 125 -1.70 -1.83 0.40
CA LEU A 125 -1.76 -0.41 0.07
C LEU A 125 -2.44 -0.23 -1.29
N VAL A 126 -3.54 0.51 -1.34
CA VAL A 126 -4.34 0.72 -2.57
C VAL A 126 -4.61 2.20 -2.79
N SER A 127 -4.80 2.60 -4.04
CA SER A 127 -5.33 3.93 -4.35
C SER A 127 -6.78 4.02 -3.88
N SER A 128 -7.12 5.05 -3.11
CA SER A 128 -8.46 5.29 -2.61
C SER A 128 -9.30 6.26 -3.44
N ASP A 129 -8.67 6.94 -4.41
CA ASP A 129 -9.31 7.95 -5.24
C ASP A 129 -8.57 8.11 -6.58
N ALA A 130 -9.15 8.93 -7.46
CA ALA A 130 -8.61 9.25 -8.78
C ALA A 130 -7.33 10.11 -8.71
N ASP A 131 -7.08 10.76 -7.58
CA ASP A 131 -5.88 11.56 -7.33
C ASP A 131 -4.67 10.70 -6.92
N GLY A 132 -4.87 9.39 -6.74
CA GLY A 132 -3.79 8.45 -6.44
C GLY A 132 -3.47 8.34 -4.94
N THR A 133 -4.34 8.83 -4.05
CA THR A 133 -4.07 8.79 -2.61
C THR A 133 -4.02 7.35 -2.12
N LEU A 134 -2.91 6.96 -1.49
CA LEU A 134 -2.73 5.61 -1.00
C LEU A 134 -3.31 5.43 0.41
N LYS A 135 -4.12 4.38 0.61
CA LYS A 135 -4.65 3.98 1.92
C LYS A 135 -4.45 2.49 2.16
N TRP A 136 -4.33 2.13 3.43
CA TRP A 136 -4.31 0.73 3.86
C TRP A 136 -5.71 0.13 3.75
N GLN A 137 -5.85 -0.91 2.95
CA GLN A 137 -7.03 -1.75 2.88
C GLN A 137 -6.86 -2.96 3.80
N LYS A 138 -7.83 -3.16 4.69
CA LYS A 138 -7.88 -4.34 5.56
C LYS A 138 -8.19 -5.59 4.73
N PRO A 139 -7.53 -6.72 5.00
CA PRO A 139 -7.90 -7.98 4.37
C PRO A 139 -9.20 -8.52 4.97
N TYR A 140 -10.06 -9.09 4.12
CA TYR A 140 -11.23 -9.86 4.54
C TYR A 140 -11.20 -11.20 3.82
N ALA A 141 -11.12 -12.28 4.58
CA ALA A 141 -11.10 -13.63 4.03
C ALA A 141 -11.54 -14.64 5.08
N PHE A 142 -12.25 -15.68 4.66
CA PHE A 142 -12.64 -16.79 5.52
C PHE A 142 -12.47 -18.12 4.80
N ARG A 143 -12.26 -19.17 5.57
CA ARG A 143 -12.40 -20.58 5.17
C ARG A 143 -12.86 -21.35 6.39
N ILE A 144 -14.02 -21.97 6.26
CA ILE A 144 -14.68 -22.73 7.32
C ILE A 144 -15.00 -24.11 6.75
N GLU A 145 -14.81 -25.13 7.56
CA GLU A 145 -14.84 -26.54 7.20
C GLU A 145 -15.83 -27.28 8.11
N GLY A 146 -16.32 -28.42 7.64
CA GLY A 146 -17.21 -29.33 8.37
C GLY A 146 -18.55 -28.74 8.82
N LEU A 147 -19.48 -29.60 9.25
CA LEU A 147 -20.76 -29.20 9.87
C LEU A 147 -20.68 -29.27 11.39
N GLU A 148 -21.64 -28.66 12.07
CA GLU A 148 -21.77 -28.78 13.54
C GLU A 148 -21.74 -30.26 13.98
N GLY A 149 -20.82 -30.57 14.91
CA GLY A 149 -20.64 -31.92 15.46
C GLY A 149 -19.97 -32.92 14.53
N GLU A 150 -19.51 -32.52 13.33
CA GLU A 150 -18.94 -33.39 12.28
C GLU A 150 -19.86 -34.55 11.85
N ALA A 151 -21.10 -34.52 12.28
CA ALA A 151 -22.06 -35.56 11.99
C ALA A 151 -22.66 -35.32 10.60
N ASN A 152 -22.88 -36.41 9.89
CA ASN A 152 -23.59 -36.36 8.63
C ASN A 152 -25.00 -35.77 8.84
N MET A 153 -25.38 -34.84 7.98
CA MET A 153 -26.69 -34.18 8.05
C MET A 153 -27.66 -34.83 7.07
N THR A 154 -28.85 -35.22 7.51
CA THR A 154 -29.92 -35.66 6.59
C THR A 154 -30.73 -34.44 6.14
N VAL A 155 -30.85 -34.25 4.83
CA VAL A 155 -31.76 -33.28 4.21
C VAL A 155 -32.94 -34.06 3.64
N ASP A 156 -34.11 -33.92 4.23
CA ASP A 156 -35.30 -34.66 3.81
C ASP A 156 -35.84 -34.20 2.45
N LYS A 157 -36.65 -35.05 1.82
CA LYS A 157 -37.28 -34.76 0.53
C LYS A 157 -38.08 -33.44 0.59
N ASN A 158 -37.96 -32.63 -0.45
CA ASN A 158 -38.58 -31.31 -0.60
C ASN A 158 -38.19 -30.32 0.51
N GLN A 159 -37.05 -30.53 1.17
CA GLN A 159 -36.51 -29.58 2.14
C GLN A 159 -35.31 -28.84 1.55
N THR A 160 -35.25 -27.55 1.86
CA THR A 160 -34.05 -26.73 1.74
C THR A 160 -33.47 -26.56 3.14
N VAL A 161 -32.18 -26.84 3.30
CA VAL A 161 -31.46 -26.64 4.56
C VAL A 161 -30.25 -25.75 4.33
N GLN A 162 -30.07 -24.75 5.18
CA GLN A 162 -28.85 -23.95 5.22
C GLN A 162 -27.73 -24.76 5.87
N LEU A 163 -26.56 -24.80 5.23
CA LEU A 163 -25.37 -25.41 5.82
C LEU A 163 -24.74 -24.48 6.86
N LEU A 164 -24.53 -25.01 8.06
CA LEU A 164 -23.84 -24.35 9.16
C LEU A 164 -22.42 -24.89 9.27
N PHE A 165 -21.45 -24.20 8.65
CA PHE A 165 -20.05 -24.56 8.78
C PHE A 165 -19.49 -24.04 10.11
N THR A 166 -18.77 -24.88 10.85
CA THR A 166 -18.43 -24.56 12.26
C THR A 166 -16.94 -24.57 12.57
N PHE A 167 -16.08 -25.11 11.71
CA PHE A 167 -14.65 -25.23 12.00
C PHE A 167 -13.81 -24.24 11.18
N PRO A 168 -13.40 -23.09 11.75
CA PRO A 168 -12.63 -22.09 11.01
C PRO A 168 -11.19 -22.55 10.79
N ALA A 169 -10.79 -22.73 9.53
CA ALA A 169 -9.38 -22.77 9.16
C ALA A 169 -8.76 -21.36 9.27
N TYR A 170 -9.50 -20.34 8.82
CA TYR A 170 -9.22 -18.93 9.10
C TYR A 170 -10.49 -18.07 8.94
N ASN A 171 -10.54 -16.93 9.63
CA ASN A 171 -11.64 -15.96 9.56
C ASN A 171 -11.11 -14.51 9.74
N ILE A 172 -10.30 -14.07 8.76
CA ILE A 172 -9.67 -12.75 8.75
C ILE A 172 -10.73 -11.66 8.61
N GLY A 173 -10.75 -10.75 9.58
CA GLY A 173 -11.75 -9.70 9.67
C GLY A 173 -13.03 -10.11 10.39
N LEU A 174 -13.17 -11.39 10.79
CA LEU A 174 -14.29 -11.89 11.60
C LEU A 174 -15.67 -11.65 10.97
N MET A 175 -15.76 -11.81 9.65
CA MET A 175 -16.95 -11.51 8.87
C MET A 175 -17.84 -12.73 8.58
N TYR A 176 -17.32 -13.94 8.84
CA TYR A 176 -18.12 -15.15 8.87
C TYR A 176 -18.59 -15.45 10.30
N SER A 177 -19.87 -15.77 10.46
CA SER A 177 -20.47 -16.17 11.74
C SER A 177 -20.81 -17.66 11.72
N VAL A 178 -20.14 -18.42 12.59
CA VAL A 178 -20.37 -19.87 12.76
C VAL A 178 -21.74 -20.20 13.37
N ASN A 179 -22.38 -19.23 14.05
CA ASN A 179 -23.71 -19.42 14.63
C ASN A 179 -24.83 -19.26 13.59
N SER A 180 -24.56 -18.52 12.52
CA SER A 180 -25.57 -18.21 11.49
C SER A 180 -25.21 -18.76 10.12
N GLY A 181 -24.02 -19.35 9.93
CA GLY A 181 -23.56 -19.94 8.68
C GLY A 181 -23.31 -18.93 7.57
N LYS A 182 -23.24 -17.64 7.91
CA LYS A 182 -23.27 -16.52 6.95
C LYS A 182 -21.97 -15.72 6.99
N PHE A 183 -21.46 -15.41 5.81
CA PHE A 183 -20.50 -14.34 5.59
C PHE A 183 -21.24 -13.02 5.38
N THR A 184 -20.79 -11.93 6.01
CA THR A 184 -21.32 -10.57 5.79
C THR A 184 -20.25 -9.69 5.16
N ALA A 185 -20.50 -9.13 3.97
CA ALA A 185 -19.55 -8.25 3.30
C ALA A 185 -19.39 -6.93 4.09
N PRO A 186 -18.19 -6.60 4.60
CA PRO A 186 -17.98 -5.38 5.38
C PRO A 186 -17.86 -4.12 4.53
N VAL A 187 -17.40 -4.27 3.29
CA VAL A 187 -17.14 -3.18 2.35
C VAL A 187 -17.67 -3.54 0.98
N LYS A 188 -17.94 -2.51 0.16
CA LYS A 188 -18.29 -2.69 -1.24
C LYS A 188 -17.08 -3.24 -2.00
N GLY A 189 -17.30 -4.25 -2.82
CA GLY A 189 -16.21 -4.81 -3.61
C GLY A 189 -16.54 -6.10 -4.33
N ILE A 190 -15.55 -6.61 -5.05
CA ILE A 190 -15.59 -7.92 -5.70
C ILE A 190 -15.00 -8.94 -4.74
N TYR A 191 -15.78 -9.96 -4.42
CA TYR A 191 -15.40 -11.07 -3.56
C TYR A 191 -15.32 -12.36 -4.37
N HIS A 192 -14.24 -13.09 -4.23
CA HIS A 192 -14.17 -14.47 -4.70
C HIS A 192 -14.77 -15.37 -3.63
N ILE A 193 -15.80 -16.15 -3.96
CA ILE A 193 -16.45 -17.09 -3.05
C ILE A 193 -16.37 -18.49 -3.66
N SER A 194 -16.07 -19.48 -2.83
CA SER A 194 -16.04 -20.89 -3.23
C SER A 194 -16.62 -21.79 -2.14
N THR A 195 -17.41 -22.77 -2.53
CA THR A 195 -17.90 -23.83 -1.63
C THR A 195 -17.68 -25.19 -2.27
N HIS A 196 -17.37 -26.17 -1.43
CA HIS A 196 -17.28 -27.58 -1.76
C HIS A 196 -18.13 -28.36 -0.77
N VAL A 197 -19.01 -29.23 -1.27
CA VAL A 197 -19.92 -30.04 -0.46
C VAL A 197 -19.91 -31.47 -1.00
N ALA A 198 -19.59 -32.43 -0.15
CA ALA A 198 -19.74 -33.86 -0.42
C ALA A 198 -21.11 -34.35 0.09
N SER A 199 -21.73 -35.23 -0.68
CA SER A 199 -23.04 -35.79 -0.36
C SER A 199 -23.12 -37.27 -0.74
N TYR A 200 -23.87 -38.03 0.04
CA TYR A 200 -24.14 -39.45 -0.14
C TYR A 200 -25.64 -39.71 -0.27
N ARG A 201 -25.98 -40.80 -0.94
CA ARG A 201 -27.35 -41.33 -0.94
C ARG A 201 -27.55 -42.23 0.27
N LYS A 202 -28.63 -42.01 1.01
CA LYS A 202 -29.03 -42.85 2.14
C LYS A 202 -29.88 -44.05 1.66
N GLY A 203 -29.36 -45.27 1.77
CA GLY A 203 -30.17 -46.50 1.72
C GLY A 203 -30.64 -47.02 0.35
N GLN A 204 -29.93 -46.75 -0.75
CA GLN A 204 -30.30 -47.25 -2.09
C GLN A 204 -29.09 -47.79 -2.86
N SER A 205 -29.32 -48.86 -3.63
CA SER A 205 -28.37 -49.44 -4.58
C SER A 205 -27.92 -48.40 -5.63
N PRO A 206 -26.66 -48.44 -6.08
CA PRO A 206 -26.13 -47.50 -7.08
C PRO A 206 -26.92 -47.63 -8.41
N GLY A 207 -27.67 -46.60 -8.82
CA GLY A 207 -28.33 -46.63 -10.14
C GLY A 207 -29.37 -45.56 -10.48
N SER A 208 -30.21 -45.07 -9.55
CA SER A 208 -31.35 -44.21 -9.95
C SER A 208 -31.73 -43.17 -8.90
N GLY A 209 -31.26 -41.93 -9.08
CA GLY A 209 -31.58 -40.79 -8.22
C GLY A 209 -30.84 -39.54 -8.71
N ARG A 210 -31.34 -38.35 -8.38
CA ARG A 210 -30.62 -37.09 -8.64
C ARG A 210 -29.82 -36.70 -7.39
N ALA A 211 -28.65 -36.11 -7.59
CA ALA A 211 -27.85 -35.52 -6.51
C ALA A 211 -28.57 -34.30 -5.89
N PRO A 212 -28.27 -33.92 -4.63
CA PRO A 212 -28.80 -32.68 -4.09
C PRO A 212 -28.41 -31.48 -4.95
N HIS A 213 -29.19 -30.41 -4.89
CA HIS A 213 -28.79 -29.14 -5.45
C HIS A 213 -28.10 -28.31 -4.37
N VAL A 214 -26.81 -28.05 -4.56
CA VAL A 214 -26.07 -27.10 -3.73
C VAL A 214 -26.25 -25.72 -4.32
N ARG A 215 -26.50 -24.74 -3.46
CA ARG A 215 -26.83 -23.37 -3.86
C ARG A 215 -25.98 -22.40 -3.07
N LEU A 216 -25.34 -21.48 -3.78
CA LEU A 216 -24.76 -20.30 -3.16
C LEU A 216 -25.83 -19.19 -3.16
N ILE A 217 -26.17 -18.71 -1.98
CA ILE A 217 -27.23 -17.72 -1.79
C ILE A 217 -26.60 -16.39 -1.38
N ARG A 218 -27.06 -15.31 -2.01
CA ARG A 218 -26.81 -13.94 -1.57
C ARG A 218 -28.10 -13.31 -1.04
N GLY A 219 -28.07 -12.87 0.20
CA GLY A 219 -29.12 -12.06 0.82
C GLY A 219 -28.67 -10.62 0.93
N LYS A 220 -29.44 -9.69 0.39
CA LYS A 220 -29.20 -8.26 0.54
C LYS A 220 -29.61 -7.78 1.93
N ARG A 221 -29.06 -6.64 2.34
CA ARG A 221 -29.38 -6.00 3.63
C ARG A 221 -30.88 -5.71 3.84
N ASN A 222 -31.66 -5.52 2.77
CA ASN A 222 -33.11 -5.29 2.82
C ASN A 222 -33.92 -6.60 2.96
N GLY A 223 -33.28 -7.75 3.13
CA GLY A 223 -33.95 -9.05 3.22
C GLY A 223 -34.33 -9.66 1.85
N GLU A 224 -34.05 -8.98 0.74
CA GLU A 224 -34.22 -9.57 -0.58
C GLU A 224 -33.14 -10.62 -0.84
N VAL A 225 -33.57 -11.83 -1.20
CA VAL A 225 -32.67 -12.87 -1.69
C VAL A 225 -32.49 -12.66 -3.18
N PHE A 226 -31.26 -12.31 -3.60
CA PHE A 226 -30.95 -11.97 -4.99
C PHE A 226 -29.87 -12.94 -5.49
N ASN A 227 -30.27 -13.83 -6.39
CA ASN A 227 -29.45 -14.83 -7.08
C ASN A 227 -29.15 -16.09 -6.28
N THR A 228 -29.79 -17.17 -6.74
CA THR A 228 -29.36 -18.54 -6.51
C THR A 228 -28.42 -18.91 -7.65
N TYR A 229 -27.11 -19.02 -7.40
CA TYR A 229 -26.22 -19.63 -8.37
C TYR A 229 -26.38 -21.14 -8.23
N LEU A 230 -27.21 -21.71 -9.10
CA LEU A 230 -27.42 -23.15 -9.24
C LEU A 230 -26.28 -23.70 -10.09
N GLN A 231 -25.38 -24.46 -9.48
CA GLN A 231 -24.48 -25.31 -10.24
C GLN A 231 -24.97 -26.74 -10.13
N TYR A 232 -25.29 -27.33 -11.28
CA TYR A 232 -25.52 -28.77 -11.38
C TYR A 232 -24.16 -29.46 -11.22
N SER A 233 -24.08 -30.38 -10.26
CA SER A 233 -22.88 -31.17 -9.99
C SER A 233 -22.29 -31.78 -11.26
N THR A 234 -20.98 -31.63 -11.45
CA THR A 234 -20.21 -32.58 -12.24
C THR A 234 -20.15 -33.88 -11.44
N PHE A 235 -20.92 -34.88 -11.87
CA PHE A 235 -20.94 -36.20 -11.26
C PHE A 235 -19.59 -36.90 -11.49
N HIS A 236 -18.75 -36.98 -10.46
CA HIS A 236 -17.59 -37.87 -10.46
C HIS A 236 -18.00 -39.15 -9.74
N LEU A 237 -18.06 -40.26 -10.47
CA LEU A 237 -18.31 -41.57 -9.88
C LEU A 237 -16.96 -42.16 -9.50
N ASP A 238 -16.52 -41.95 -8.26
CA ASP A 238 -15.41 -42.73 -7.74
C ASP A 238 -15.90 -44.17 -7.55
N THR A 239 -15.39 -45.10 -8.34
CA THR A 239 -15.65 -46.54 -8.14
C THR A 239 -15.06 -46.98 -6.81
N MET A 240 -15.90 -47.11 -5.79
CA MET A 240 -15.51 -47.69 -4.50
C MET A 240 -15.67 -49.21 -4.52
N ASP A 241 -14.76 -49.87 -3.81
CA ASP A 241 -14.73 -51.32 -3.61
C ASP A 241 -15.96 -51.76 -2.79
N GLY A 242 -16.55 -52.91 -3.12
CA GLY A 242 -17.95 -53.28 -2.84
C GLY A 242 -18.35 -53.56 -1.38
N SER A 243 -17.69 -52.96 -0.39
CA SER A 243 -17.89 -53.21 1.04
C SER A 243 -18.54 -52.08 1.85
N ASP A 244 -18.67 -50.86 1.30
CA ASP A 244 -19.25 -49.74 2.05
C ASP A 244 -20.77 -49.59 1.82
N LEU A 245 -21.51 -49.45 2.92
CA LEU A 245 -22.96 -49.22 2.94
C LEU A 245 -23.39 -47.84 2.38
N PHE A 246 -22.42 -47.01 2.03
CA PHE A 246 -22.62 -45.70 1.43
C PHE A 246 -22.13 -45.75 -0.02
N GLY A 247 -22.99 -45.36 -0.97
CA GLY A 247 -22.56 -45.18 -2.35
C GLY A 247 -21.48 -44.10 -2.48
N PRO A 248 -20.83 -43.96 -3.64
CA PRO A 248 -19.76 -42.98 -3.81
C PRO A 248 -20.22 -41.56 -3.51
N ALA A 249 -19.33 -40.78 -2.88
CA ALA A 249 -19.58 -39.38 -2.57
C ALA A 249 -19.77 -38.59 -3.87
N VAL A 250 -20.83 -37.78 -3.93
CA VAL A 250 -21.01 -36.78 -4.98
C VAL A 250 -20.48 -35.45 -4.46
N HIS A 251 -19.45 -34.94 -5.12
CA HIS A 251 -18.85 -33.66 -4.80
C HIS A 251 -19.47 -32.52 -5.63
N HIS A 252 -19.85 -31.46 -4.94
CA HIS A 252 -20.43 -30.24 -5.50
C HIS A 252 -19.45 -29.12 -5.25
N THR A 253 -19.07 -28.38 -6.29
CA THR A 253 -18.23 -27.18 -6.14
C THR A 253 -18.91 -26.01 -6.82
N ILE A 254 -19.00 -24.88 -6.12
CA ILE A 254 -19.47 -23.62 -6.68
C ILE A 254 -18.38 -22.59 -6.42
N THR A 255 -17.91 -21.92 -7.48
CA THR A 255 -16.90 -20.87 -7.38
C THR A 255 -17.27 -19.69 -8.27
N GLY A 256 -17.01 -18.47 -7.81
CA GLY A 256 -17.26 -17.28 -8.61
C GLY A 256 -16.81 -15.99 -7.94
N ASP A 257 -16.81 -14.93 -8.74
CA ASP A 257 -16.55 -13.58 -8.29
C ASP A 257 -17.86 -12.80 -8.23
N PHE A 258 -18.13 -12.16 -7.09
CA PHE A 258 -19.40 -11.53 -6.78
C PHE A 258 -19.17 -10.08 -6.34
N MET A 259 -19.86 -9.15 -6.99
CA MET A 259 -19.98 -7.78 -6.50
C MET A 259 -20.92 -7.74 -5.31
N LEU A 260 -20.41 -7.43 -4.12
CA LEU A 260 -21.19 -7.33 -2.88
C LEU A 260 -21.18 -5.90 -2.34
N GLU A 261 -22.30 -5.47 -1.78
CA GLU A 261 -22.45 -4.20 -1.08
C GLU A 261 -22.23 -4.41 0.44
N PRO A 262 -21.89 -3.35 1.21
CA PRO A 262 -21.75 -3.46 2.66
C PRO A 262 -23.04 -3.96 3.32
N GLY A 263 -22.92 -5.04 4.10
CA GLY A 263 -24.03 -5.69 4.78
C GLY A 263 -24.74 -6.78 3.98
N ASP A 264 -24.37 -7.01 2.72
CA ASP A 264 -24.82 -8.21 2.01
C ASP A 264 -24.30 -9.46 2.70
N THR A 265 -25.11 -10.51 2.71
CA THR A 265 -24.78 -11.80 3.30
C THR A 265 -24.68 -12.89 2.24
N VAL A 266 -23.79 -13.85 2.45
CA VAL A 266 -23.61 -15.02 1.57
C VAL A 266 -23.57 -16.29 2.40
N TRP A 267 -24.31 -17.31 1.98
CA TRP A 267 -24.34 -18.63 2.61
C TRP A 267 -24.59 -19.75 1.60
N VAL A 268 -24.50 -20.99 2.07
CA VAL A 268 -24.73 -22.19 1.27
C VAL A 268 -26.00 -22.88 1.74
N GLU A 269 -26.81 -23.31 0.79
CA GLU A 269 -27.99 -24.14 1.02
C GLU A 269 -27.90 -25.43 0.21
N VAL A 270 -28.57 -26.46 0.72
CA VAL A 270 -28.77 -27.72 0.01
C VAL A 270 -30.26 -27.99 -0.11
N ASP A 271 -30.69 -28.36 -1.31
CA ASP A 271 -32.05 -28.77 -1.62
C ASP A 271 -32.07 -30.25 -2.03
N ALA A 272 -33.00 -31.00 -1.43
CA ALA A 272 -33.24 -32.40 -1.71
C ALA A 272 -34.59 -32.59 -2.41
N GLU A 273 -34.68 -32.32 -3.72
CA GLU A 273 -35.95 -32.34 -4.46
C GLU A 273 -36.66 -33.70 -4.48
N LEU A 274 -35.92 -34.79 -4.73
CA LEU A 274 -36.54 -36.09 -5.03
C LEU A 274 -36.43 -37.10 -3.89
N TRP A 275 -35.36 -37.03 -3.08
CA TRP A 275 -35.01 -38.06 -2.09
C TRP A 275 -34.20 -37.45 -0.94
N PRO A 276 -34.30 -38.01 0.28
CA PRO A 276 -33.42 -37.61 1.37
C PRO A 276 -31.95 -37.77 0.99
N GLN A 277 -31.14 -36.77 1.33
CA GLN A 277 -29.70 -36.75 1.06
C GLN A 277 -28.95 -36.75 2.37
N LEU A 278 -27.79 -37.39 2.38
CA LEU A 278 -26.86 -37.34 3.49
C LEU A 278 -25.72 -36.41 3.09
N ILE A 279 -25.52 -35.31 3.80
CA ILE A 279 -24.38 -34.41 3.59
C ILE A 279 -23.27 -34.85 4.51
N ASP A 280 -22.07 -34.98 3.97
CA ASP A 280 -20.90 -35.31 4.77
C ASP A 280 -20.63 -34.17 5.76
N GLY A 281 -20.57 -34.51 7.05
CA GLY A 281 -20.24 -33.54 8.09
C GLY A 281 -18.74 -33.33 8.29
N ALA A 282 -17.89 -34.18 7.69
CA ALA A 282 -16.47 -34.21 7.95
C ALA A 282 -15.73 -32.95 7.45
N LYS A 283 -14.74 -32.52 8.24
CA LYS A 283 -13.97 -31.29 8.01
C LYS A 283 -13.20 -31.25 6.69
N ASP A 284 -12.74 -32.40 6.23
CA ASP A 284 -11.94 -32.54 5.01
C ASP A 284 -12.80 -32.69 3.74
N GLN A 285 -14.10 -32.93 3.90
CA GLN A 285 -15.02 -33.25 2.80
C GLN A 285 -15.91 -32.09 2.37
N ILE A 286 -16.08 -31.09 3.24
CA ILE A 286 -16.85 -29.89 2.93
C ILE A 286 -16.13 -28.62 3.37
N SER A 287 -16.26 -27.56 2.57
CA SER A 287 -15.73 -26.26 2.89
C SER A 287 -16.54 -25.11 2.30
N PHE A 288 -16.46 -23.96 2.96
CA PHE A 288 -16.95 -22.69 2.46
C PHE A 288 -15.92 -21.60 2.73
N CYS A 289 -15.48 -20.96 1.67
CA CYS A 289 -14.45 -19.94 1.73
C CYS A 289 -14.76 -18.74 0.86
N GLY A 290 -14.11 -17.63 1.19
CA GLY A 290 -14.24 -16.40 0.42
C GLY A 290 -13.18 -15.37 0.79
N ARG A 291 -12.94 -14.42 -0.11
CA ARG A 291 -12.04 -13.29 0.13
C ARG A 291 -12.42 -12.07 -0.68
N LEU A 292 -12.12 -10.88 -0.13
CA LEU A 292 -12.15 -9.64 -0.89
C LEU A 292 -11.00 -9.64 -1.91
N VAL A 293 -11.34 -9.50 -3.19
CA VAL A 293 -10.38 -9.39 -4.30
C VAL A 293 -10.08 -7.93 -4.58
N LEU A 294 -11.12 -7.09 -4.66
CA LEU A 294 -11.01 -5.67 -4.99
C LEU A 294 -12.05 -4.87 -4.20
N GLN A 295 -11.59 -3.88 -3.42
CA GLN A 295 -12.48 -2.91 -2.80
C GLN A 295 -12.84 -1.82 -3.82
N ILE A 296 -14.10 -1.41 -3.84
CA ILE A 296 -14.60 -0.33 -4.70
C ILE A 296 -15.06 0.80 -3.80
N PHE A 297 -14.56 2.01 -4.11
CA PHE A 297 -14.80 3.24 -3.38
C PHE A 297 -15.87 4.10 -4.06
#